data_AF-A0A9P5Q550-F1
#
_entry.id   AF-A0A9P5Q550-F1
#
_cell.length_a   1.000
_cell.length_b   1.000
_cell.length_c   1.000
_cell.angle_alpha   90.00
_cell.angle_beta   90.00
_cell.angle_gamma   90.00
#
_symmetry.space_group_name_H-M   'P 1'
#
loop_
_entity.id
_entity.type
_entity.pdbx_description
1 polymer ?
#
loop_
_entity_poly.entity_id
_entity_poly.type
_entity_poly.pdbx_seq_one_letter_code
_entity_poly.pdbx_strand_id
1 'polypeptide(L)'
;MELTAKQQQNLSLRNTCDYCDRHLRAVHVGGVCARCLPADINLRTCSACTMMRYCSEECQDNDWPKHRQICSSSRRQNEVRRLYGPHIEARHEAFKRFSKKYRSGISFPAAWGMGIGTDSDVSQTHILLIYVDVEEHIDNNTNPEFRYLLREARITTESDIISLFQSCFTRPIQFELAQVNCVRIWLVDDGLPSLPDVAHFVVECLEMEVIRSRVYSTAQCDWLELIRRYFADGKVTNNGFKRMGKTSLWQE
;
A
#
# COMPACT_ATOMS: atom_id res chain seq x y z
N MET A 1 9.54 28.70 11.42
CA MET A 1 9.87 28.18 12.78
C MET A 1 10.58 26.86 12.59
N GLU A 2 11.91 26.86 12.66
CA GLU A 2 12.71 25.64 12.56
C GLU A 2 12.59 24.85 13.87
N LEU A 3 12.24 23.57 13.75
CA LEU A 3 12.19 22.66 14.89
C LEU A 3 13.61 22.41 15.41
N THR A 4 13.76 22.39 16.73
CA THR A 4 15.05 22.16 17.39
C THR A 4 15.56 20.74 17.13
N ALA A 5 16.88 20.53 17.16
CA ALA A 5 17.50 19.21 16.99
C ALA A 5 16.94 18.14 17.94
N LYS A 6 16.53 18.52 19.17
CA LYS A 6 15.84 17.62 20.12
C LYS A 6 14.41 17.25 19.69
N GLN A 7 13.70 18.14 18.99
CA GLN A 7 12.38 17.85 18.44
C GLN A 7 12.48 16.94 17.21
N GLN A 8 13.51 17.11 16.37
CA GLN A 8 13.82 16.20 15.26
C GLN A 8 14.24 14.80 15.74
N GLN A 9 15.05 14.72 16.80
CA GLN A 9 15.49 13.44 17.38
C GLN A 9 14.31 12.65 18.00
N ASN A 10 13.38 13.33 18.67
CA ASN A 10 12.15 12.74 19.21
C ASN A 10 11.12 12.32 18.13
N LEU A 11 11.14 12.95 16.95
CA LEU A 11 10.32 12.53 15.81
C LEU A 11 10.88 11.24 15.16
N SER A 12 12.20 11.07 15.13
CA SER A 12 12.85 9.85 14.59
C SER A 12 12.51 8.58 15.39
N LEU A 13 12.32 8.71 16.71
CA LEU A 13 11.98 7.62 17.63
C LEU A 13 10.50 7.20 17.58
N ARG A 14 9.63 7.91 16.86
CA ARG A 14 8.20 7.53 16.74
C ARG A 14 7.89 6.60 15.57
N ASN A 15 8.82 6.48 14.61
CA ASN A 15 8.71 5.58 13.47
C ASN A 15 9.49 4.27 13.68
N THR A 16 10.23 4.17 14.78
CA THR A 16 10.94 2.97 15.15
C THR A 16 10.00 1.95 15.78
N CYS A 17 10.36 0.69 15.63
CA CYS A 17 9.77 -0.43 16.32
C CYS A 17 9.63 -0.13 17.82
N ASP A 18 8.40 -0.25 18.35
CA ASP A 18 8.01 0.01 19.75
C ASP A 18 8.82 -0.77 20.81
N TYR A 19 9.64 -1.72 20.37
CA TYR A 19 10.35 -2.64 21.23
C TYR A 19 11.87 -2.46 21.22
N CYS A 20 12.47 -2.01 20.10
CA CYS A 20 13.92 -2.02 19.96
C CYS A 20 14.55 -0.69 19.53
N ASP A 21 13.74 0.30 19.12
CA ASP A 21 14.16 1.62 18.62
C ASP A 21 15.22 1.62 17.49
N ARG A 22 15.45 0.47 16.85
CA ARG A 22 16.58 0.27 15.92
C ARG A 22 16.20 0.11 14.45
N HIS A 23 14.92 -0.02 14.15
CA HIS A 23 14.43 -0.17 12.77
C HIS A 23 12.98 0.29 12.64
N LEU A 24 12.54 0.57 11.41
CA LEU A 24 11.18 1.04 11.12
C LEU A 24 10.14 -0.05 11.42
N ARG A 25 8.96 0.33 11.92
CA ARG A 25 7.83 -0.61 12.12
C ARG A 25 7.45 -1.36 10.83
N ALA A 26 7.62 -0.70 9.68
CA ALA A 26 7.36 -1.24 8.35
C ALA A 26 8.23 -2.45 7.97
N VAL A 27 9.33 -2.72 8.68
CA VAL A 27 10.24 -3.85 8.43
C VAL A 27 9.65 -5.19 8.91
N HIS A 28 8.65 -5.16 9.80
CA HIS A 28 7.97 -6.36 10.26
C HIS A 28 6.96 -6.86 9.22
N VAL A 29 7.48 -7.48 8.17
CA VAL A 29 6.68 -8.21 7.20
C VAL A 29 5.98 -9.36 7.93
N GLY A 30 4.65 -9.47 7.75
CA GLY A 30 3.79 -10.36 8.51
C GLY A 30 4.36 -11.78 8.73
N GLY A 31 4.17 -12.30 9.95
CA GLY A 31 4.85 -13.52 10.41
C GLY A 31 5.55 -13.37 11.76
N VAL A 32 5.45 -12.20 12.41
CA VAL A 32 5.99 -11.95 13.75
C VAL A 32 4.88 -11.59 14.75
N CYS A 33 5.14 -11.80 16.04
CA CYS A 33 4.24 -11.37 17.10
C CYS A 33 4.11 -9.84 17.11
N ALA A 34 2.88 -9.32 17.12
CA ALA A 34 2.61 -7.89 17.05
C ALA A 34 3.13 -7.09 18.26
N ARG A 35 3.41 -7.76 19.39
CA ARG A 35 3.94 -7.11 20.61
C ARG A 35 5.46 -7.21 20.71
N CYS A 36 6.00 -8.43 20.73
CA CYS A 36 7.42 -8.67 21.03
C CYS A 36 8.27 -9.04 19.81
N LEU A 37 7.63 -9.23 18.65
CA LEU A 37 8.29 -9.43 17.34
C LEU A 37 9.14 -10.70 17.11
N PRO A 38 9.12 -11.77 17.94
CA PRO A 38 9.75 -13.02 17.53
C PRO A 38 9.09 -13.55 16.25
N ALA A 39 9.97 -13.89 15.30
CA ALA A 39 9.68 -14.76 14.16
C ALA A 39 9.86 -16.24 14.59
N ASP A 40 9.49 -17.18 13.73
CA ASP A 40 9.77 -18.62 13.88
C ASP A 40 9.04 -19.37 15.02
N ILE A 41 7.91 -18.83 15.46
CA ILE A 41 7.00 -19.50 16.40
C ILE A 41 5.58 -19.53 15.83
N ASN A 42 4.80 -20.53 16.23
CA ASN A 42 3.39 -20.62 15.86
C ASN A 42 2.61 -19.49 16.52
N LEU A 43 2.30 -18.45 15.74
CA LEU A 43 1.55 -17.30 16.22
C LEU A 43 0.05 -17.59 16.24
N ARG A 44 -0.60 -17.17 17.32
CA ARG A 44 -2.05 -17.18 17.49
C ARG A 44 -2.62 -15.92 16.87
N THR A 45 -3.61 -16.07 16.00
CA THR A 45 -4.32 -14.93 15.40
C THR A 45 -5.44 -14.49 16.33
N CYS A 46 -5.61 -13.18 16.54
CA CYS A 46 -6.76 -12.65 17.27
C CYS A 46 -8.07 -13.13 16.63
N SER A 47 -8.90 -13.85 17.39
CA SER A 47 -10.13 -14.48 16.89
C SER A 47 -11.20 -13.48 16.43
N ALA A 48 -11.19 -12.25 16.97
CA ALA A 48 -12.16 -11.21 16.64
C ALA A 48 -11.82 -10.49 15.32
N CYS A 49 -10.62 -9.92 15.22
CA CYS A 49 -10.23 -9.11 14.06
C CYS A 49 -9.53 -9.89 12.94
N THR A 50 -9.03 -11.09 13.26
CA THR A 50 -8.23 -11.95 12.37
C THR A 50 -6.98 -11.30 11.76
N MET A 51 -6.56 -10.13 12.28
CA MET A 51 -5.51 -9.30 11.70
C MET A 51 -4.20 -9.35 12.50
N MET A 52 -4.28 -9.22 13.83
CA MET A 52 -3.11 -9.24 14.70
C MET A 52 -2.75 -10.66 15.12
N ARG A 53 -1.45 -10.93 15.26
CA ARG A 53 -0.90 -12.23 15.62
C ARG A 53 0.01 -12.11 16.84
N TYR A 54 -0.06 -13.06 17.77
CA TYR A 54 0.65 -13.03 19.04
C TYR A 54 1.31 -14.38 19.35
N CYS A 55 2.47 -14.34 20.02
CA CYS A 55 3.15 -15.56 20.47
C CYS A 55 2.45 -16.24 21.65
N SER A 56 1.74 -15.46 22.46
CA SER A 56 1.07 -15.90 23.68
C SER A 56 -0.14 -15.01 23.96
N GLU A 57 -1.05 -15.50 24.80
CA GLU A 57 -2.18 -14.74 25.34
C GLU A 57 -1.68 -13.53 26.14
N GLU A 58 -0.61 -13.69 26.93
CA GLU A 58 0.04 -12.60 27.65
C GLU A 58 0.49 -11.46 26.71
N CYS A 59 0.99 -11.79 25.51
CA CYS A 59 1.35 -10.77 24.53
C CYS A 59 0.13 -10.09 23.90
N GLN A 60 -0.98 -10.79 23.75
CA GLN A 60 -2.24 -10.20 23.30
C GLN A 60 -2.83 -9.27 24.37
N ASP A 61 -2.88 -9.69 25.63
CA ASP A 61 -3.45 -8.92 26.74
C ASP A 61 -2.68 -7.62 26.99
N ASN A 62 -1.36 -7.70 26.96
CA ASN A 62 -0.52 -6.51 27.13
C ASN A 62 -0.58 -5.55 25.94
N ASP A 63 -0.87 -6.04 24.72
CA ASP A 63 -1.12 -5.18 23.56
C ASP A 63 -2.57 -4.67 23.51
N TRP A 64 -3.49 -5.27 24.28
CA TRP A 64 -4.92 -4.96 24.25
C TRP A 64 -5.27 -3.47 24.36
N PRO A 65 -4.64 -2.65 25.23
CA PRO A 65 -4.95 -1.22 25.30
C PRO A 65 -4.74 -0.49 23.96
N LYS A 66 -3.72 -0.89 23.19
CA LYS A 66 -3.42 -0.37 21.84
C LYS A 66 -4.29 -1.05 20.78
N HIS A 67 -4.47 -2.36 20.90
CA HIS A 67 -5.16 -3.20 19.91
C HIS A 67 -6.68 -3.01 19.88
N ARG A 68 -7.35 -2.92 21.03
CA ARG A 68 -8.82 -3.01 21.18
C ARG A 68 -9.63 -2.17 20.19
N GLN A 69 -9.18 -0.95 19.90
CA GLN A 69 -9.90 -0.04 19.00
C GLN A 69 -9.75 -0.46 17.53
N ILE A 70 -8.55 -0.90 17.14
CA ILE A 70 -8.29 -1.47 15.82
C ILE A 70 -9.09 -2.78 15.68
N CYS A 71 -9.08 -3.60 16.73
CA CYS A 71 -9.81 -4.86 16.77
C CYS A 71 -11.30 -4.69 16.49
N SER A 72 -11.95 -3.73 17.15
CA SER A 72 -13.37 -3.42 16.94
C SER A 72 -13.67 -2.96 15.51
N SER A 73 -12.81 -2.10 14.96
CA SER A 73 -12.96 -1.56 13.60
C SER A 73 -12.86 -2.68 12.54
N SER A 74 -11.83 -3.52 12.63
CA SER A 74 -11.63 -4.68 11.76
C SER A 74 -12.74 -5.71 11.92
N ARG A 75 -13.18 -5.98 13.16
CA ARG A 75 -14.29 -6.91 13.44
C ARG A 75 -15.56 -6.45 12.73
N ARG A 76 -15.91 -5.17 12.80
CA ARG A 76 -17.09 -4.62 12.09
C ARG A 76 -16.99 -4.84 10.58
N GLN A 77 -15.82 -4.58 9.98
CA GLN A 77 -15.62 -4.84 8.56
C GLN A 77 -15.78 -6.33 8.22
N ASN A 78 -15.23 -7.23 9.05
CA ASN A 78 -15.39 -8.67 8.89
C ASN A 78 -16.86 -9.10 9.01
N GLU A 79 -17.62 -8.53 9.95
CA GLU A 79 -19.06 -8.81 10.14
C GLU A 79 -19.88 -8.37 8.92
N VAL A 80 -19.63 -7.16 8.40
CA VAL A 80 -20.28 -6.67 7.19
C VAL A 80 -19.96 -7.57 6.00
N ARG A 81 -18.70 -7.97 5.80
CA ARG A 81 -18.32 -8.89 4.72
C ARG A 81 -19.02 -10.25 4.83
N ARG A 82 -19.06 -10.83 6.04
CA ARG A 82 -19.76 -12.10 6.31
C ARG A 82 -21.26 -12.02 6.03
N LEU A 83 -21.90 -10.88 6.29
CA LEU A 83 -23.32 -10.68 6.01
C LEU A 83 -23.64 -10.81 4.51
N TYR A 84 -22.76 -10.33 3.63
CA TYR A 84 -22.95 -10.44 2.17
C TYR A 84 -22.54 -11.80 1.60
N GLY A 85 -22.04 -12.72 2.42
CA GLY A 85 -21.83 -14.12 2.06
C GLY A 85 -20.46 -14.47 1.47
N PRO A 86 -20.25 -15.75 1.12
CA PRO A 86 -18.94 -16.29 0.77
C PRO A 86 -18.32 -15.69 -0.49
N HIS A 87 -19.14 -15.18 -1.43
CA HIS A 87 -18.66 -14.52 -2.64
C HIS A 87 -17.87 -13.25 -2.32
N ILE A 88 -18.38 -12.41 -1.41
CA ILE A 88 -17.70 -11.17 -1.00
C ILE A 88 -16.41 -11.48 -0.25
N GLU A 89 -16.39 -12.51 0.60
CA GLU A 89 -15.15 -12.93 1.27
C GLU A 89 -14.10 -13.44 0.27
N ALA A 90 -14.53 -14.18 -0.76
CA ALA A 90 -13.64 -14.63 -1.84
C ALA A 90 -13.03 -13.45 -2.61
N ARG A 91 -13.83 -12.42 -2.92
CA ARG A 91 -13.37 -11.18 -3.55
C ARG A 91 -12.39 -10.42 -2.67
N HIS A 92 -12.66 -10.29 -1.38
CA HIS A 92 -11.74 -9.65 -0.42
C HIS A 92 -10.39 -10.37 -0.36
N GLU A 93 -10.39 -11.70 -0.26
CA GLU A 93 -9.16 -12.49 -0.24
C GLU A 93 -8.40 -12.40 -1.58
N ALA A 94 -9.12 -12.35 -2.70
CA ALA A 94 -8.50 -12.09 -4.01
C ALA A 94 -7.88 -10.70 -4.08
N PHE A 95 -8.55 -9.67 -3.56
CA PHE A 95 -8.07 -8.29 -3.54
C PHE A 95 -6.82 -8.15 -2.68
N LYS A 96 -6.77 -8.82 -1.52
CA LYS A 96 -5.55 -8.89 -0.69
C LYS A 96 -4.37 -9.51 -1.44
N ARG A 97 -4.60 -10.63 -2.14
CA ARG A 97 -3.56 -11.30 -2.93
C ARG A 97 -3.07 -10.41 -4.08
N PHE A 98 -4.02 -9.78 -4.79
CA PHE A 98 -3.74 -8.82 -5.84
C PHE A 98 -2.88 -7.65 -5.31
N SER A 99 -3.35 -6.96 -4.27
CA SER A 99 -2.65 -5.84 -3.64
C SER A 99 -1.21 -6.20 -3.24
N LYS A 100 -1.02 -7.38 -2.64
CA LYS A 100 0.31 -7.86 -2.25
C LYS A 100 1.21 -8.15 -3.47
N LYS A 101 0.68 -8.80 -4.51
CA LYS A 101 1.42 -9.14 -5.74
C LYS A 101 1.94 -7.89 -6.45
N TYR A 102 1.11 -6.85 -6.52
CA TYR A 102 1.41 -5.66 -7.32
C TYR A 102 2.10 -4.54 -6.54
N ARG A 103 2.17 -4.62 -5.21
CA ARG A 103 2.83 -3.63 -4.32
C ARG A 103 4.16 -3.10 -4.87
N SER A 104 5.09 -3.98 -5.23
CA SER A 104 6.44 -3.57 -5.65
C SER A 104 6.49 -2.99 -7.06
N GLY A 105 5.64 -3.43 -7.99
CA GLY A 105 5.72 -2.94 -9.37
C GLY A 105 4.99 -1.62 -9.61
N ILE A 106 4.17 -1.16 -8.65
CA ILE A 106 3.54 0.17 -8.68
C ILE A 106 4.54 1.26 -8.24
N SER A 107 5.63 0.92 -7.55
CA SER A 107 6.55 1.92 -6.96
C SER A 107 7.21 2.81 -7.99
N PHE A 108 7.59 2.27 -9.16
CA PHE A 108 8.22 3.04 -10.22
C PHE A 108 7.24 4.02 -10.89
N PRO A 109 6.05 3.59 -11.37
CA PRO A 109 5.02 4.53 -11.84
C PRO A 109 4.63 5.57 -10.79
N ALA A 110 4.54 5.17 -9.52
CA ALA A 110 4.24 6.09 -8.42
C ALA A 110 5.33 7.14 -8.24
N ALA A 111 6.61 6.74 -8.25
CA ALA A 111 7.73 7.66 -8.16
C ALA A 111 7.69 8.69 -9.30
N TRP A 112 7.38 8.22 -10.52
CA TRP A 112 7.23 9.08 -11.68
C TRP A 112 6.06 10.07 -11.54
N GLY A 113 4.87 9.57 -11.19
CA GLY A 113 3.69 10.41 -11.03
C GLY A 113 3.86 11.48 -9.94
N MET A 114 4.64 11.19 -8.89
CA MET A 114 4.97 12.13 -7.82
C MET A 114 6.19 13.01 -8.12
N GLY A 115 6.84 12.84 -9.27
CA GLY A 115 8.02 13.62 -9.65
C GLY A 115 9.21 13.42 -8.71
N ILE A 116 9.37 12.24 -8.10
CA ILE A 116 10.38 12.02 -7.06
C ILE A 116 11.78 12.28 -7.61
N GLY A 117 12.55 13.15 -6.96
CA GLY A 117 13.88 13.53 -7.43
C GLY A 117 13.91 14.64 -8.49
N THR A 118 12.79 15.33 -8.68
CA THR A 118 12.69 16.59 -9.44
C THR A 118 12.30 17.74 -8.51
N ASP A 119 12.30 18.98 -9.01
CA ASP A 119 11.80 20.13 -8.24
C ASP A 119 10.29 20.06 -7.94
N SER A 120 9.57 19.14 -8.58
CA SER A 120 8.15 18.86 -8.37
C SER A 120 7.90 17.62 -7.49
N ASP A 121 8.89 17.17 -6.71
CA ASP A 121 8.75 16.01 -5.81
C ASP A 121 7.70 16.29 -4.73
N VAL A 122 6.58 15.58 -4.84
CA VAL A 122 5.47 15.67 -3.89
C VAL A 122 5.33 14.44 -2.99
N SER A 123 6.29 13.50 -3.00
CA SER A 123 6.21 12.25 -2.23
C SER A 123 6.00 12.43 -0.73
N GLN A 124 6.47 13.55 -0.19
CA GLN A 124 6.38 13.83 1.24
C GLN A 124 4.97 14.25 1.71
N THR A 125 4.12 14.72 0.79
CA THR A 125 2.80 15.28 1.12
C THR A 125 1.65 14.59 0.38
N HIS A 126 1.95 13.83 -0.66
CA HIS A 126 0.95 13.19 -1.51
C HIS A 126 0.99 11.66 -1.41
N ILE A 127 -0.10 11.07 -1.88
CA ILE A 127 -0.39 9.64 -1.93
C ILE A 127 -0.86 9.32 -3.35
N LEU A 128 -0.42 8.18 -3.88
CA LEU A 128 -0.98 7.63 -5.11
C LEU A 128 -2.26 6.89 -4.75
N LEU A 129 -3.40 7.43 -5.18
CA LEU A 129 -4.71 6.79 -5.05
C LEU A 129 -5.05 6.06 -6.34
N ILE A 130 -5.39 4.78 -6.22
CA ILE A 130 -5.71 3.90 -7.33
C ILE A 130 -7.07 3.26 -7.07
N TYR A 131 -7.99 3.42 -8.01
CA TYR A 131 -9.25 2.68 -8.06
C TYR A 131 -9.15 1.56 -9.09
N VAL A 132 -9.72 0.41 -8.74
CA VAL A 132 -9.81 -0.74 -9.65
C VAL A 132 -11.26 -1.09 -9.96
N ASP A 133 -11.48 -1.50 -11.19
CA ASP A 133 -12.67 -2.26 -11.57
C ASP A 133 -12.38 -3.75 -11.40
N VAL A 134 -13.41 -4.51 -11.04
CA VAL A 134 -13.31 -5.96 -10.84
C VAL A 134 -14.22 -6.65 -11.83
N GLU A 135 -13.62 -7.45 -12.71
CA GLU A 135 -14.36 -8.38 -13.53
C GLU A 135 -14.41 -9.75 -12.84
N GLU A 136 -15.60 -10.31 -12.78
CA GLU A 136 -15.90 -11.55 -12.09
C GLU A 136 -16.24 -12.63 -13.12
N HIS A 137 -15.57 -13.77 -13.01
CA HIS A 137 -15.79 -14.93 -13.87
C HIS A 137 -15.91 -16.18 -13.01
N ILE A 138 -16.67 -17.17 -13.46
CA ILE A 138 -16.74 -18.47 -12.80
C ILE A 138 -15.85 -19.43 -13.59
N ASP A 139 -14.87 -20.03 -12.91
CA ASP A 139 -13.99 -21.02 -13.53
C ASP A 139 -14.72 -22.35 -13.82
N ASN A 140 -14.05 -23.26 -14.52
CA ASN A 140 -14.61 -24.57 -14.85
C ASN A 140 -14.93 -25.44 -13.61
N ASN A 141 -14.41 -25.08 -12.44
CA ASN A 141 -14.61 -25.74 -11.16
C ASN A 141 -15.63 -25.01 -10.28
N THR A 142 -16.42 -24.09 -10.84
CA THR A 142 -17.42 -23.26 -10.14
C THR A 142 -16.86 -22.29 -9.09
N ASN A 143 -15.55 -22.04 -9.09
CA ASN A 143 -14.94 -21.04 -8.21
C ASN A 143 -15.00 -19.66 -8.86
N PRO A 144 -15.26 -18.60 -8.08
CA PRO A 144 -15.17 -17.24 -8.58
C PRO A 144 -13.70 -16.84 -8.77
N GLU A 145 -13.40 -16.30 -9.96
CA GLU A 145 -12.15 -15.65 -10.31
C GLU A 145 -12.37 -14.14 -10.47
N PHE A 146 -11.41 -13.36 -9.97
CA PHE A 146 -11.49 -11.90 -9.94
C PHE A 146 -10.31 -11.31 -10.71
N ARG A 147 -10.61 -10.55 -11.77
CA ARG A 147 -9.63 -9.80 -12.54
C ARG A 147 -9.74 -8.31 -12.22
N TYR A 148 -8.65 -7.72 -11.75
CA TYR A 148 -8.60 -6.32 -11.35
C TYR A 148 -7.99 -5.48 -12.47
N LEU A 149 -8.71 -4.44 -12.90
CA LEU A 149 -8.30 -3.53 -13.95
C LEU A 149 -8.17 -2.12 -13.39
N LEU A 150 -7.22 -1.34 -13.92
CA LEU A 150 -7.09 0.06 -13.53
C LEU A 150 -8.32 0.85 -14.01
N ARG A 151 -9.11 1.36 -13.08
CA ARG A 151 -10.19 2.33 -13.37
C ARG A 151 -9.61 3.74 -13.46
N GLU A 152 -8.95 4.15 -12.39
CA GLU A 152 -8.41 5.50 -12.24
C GLU A 152 -7.18 5.45 -11.34
N ALA A 153 -6.17 6.28 -11.61
CA ALA A 153 -5.14 6.57 -10.63
C ALA A 153 -4.81 8.06 -10.64
N ARG A 154 -4.55 8.63 -9.46
CA ARG A 154 -4.20 10.04 -9.30
C ARG A 154 -3.30 10.27 -8.09
N ILE A 155 -2.51 11.34 -8.16
CA ILE A 155 -1.73 11.84 -7.03
C ILE A 155 -2.62 12.81 -6.26
N THR A 156 -2.79 12.58 -4.95
CA THR A 156 -3.73 13.32 -4.10
C THR A 156 -3.11 13.58 -2.73
N THR A 157 -3.68 14.48 -1.93
CA THR A 157 -3.15 14.81 -0.61
C THR A 157 -3.67 13.87 0.48
N GLU A 158 -2.98 13.83 1.62
CA GLU A 158 -3.48 13.17 2.84
C GLU A 158 -4.86 13.69 3.27
N SER A 159 -5.11 14.99 3.12
CA SER A 159 -6.39 15.62 3.47
C SER A 159 -7.52 15.13 2.58
N ASP A 160 -7.28 14.98 1.28
CA ASP A 160 -8.28 14.46 0.35
C ASP A 160 -8.64 13.01 0.68
N ILE A 161 -7.64 12.20 1.02
CA ILE A 161 -7.86 10.81 1.43
C ILE A 161 -8.71 10.76 2.71
N ILE A 162 -8.41 11.59 3.72
CA ILE A 162 -9.24 11.68 4.92
C ILE A 162 -10.67 12.08 4.53
N SER A 163 -10.83 13.12 3.70
CA SER A 163 -12.15 13.59 3.27
C SER A 163 -12.97 12.51 2.57
N LEU A 164 -12.34 11.72 1.70
CA LEU A 164 -13.01 10.67 0.92
C LEU A 164 -13.37 9.45 1.75
N PHE A 165 -12.49 9.03 2.67
CA PHE A 165 -12.59 7.70 3.27
C PHE A 165 -12.87 7.69 4.77
N GLN A 166 -12.84 8.83 5.47
CA GLN A 166 -13.00 8.84 6.92
C GLN A 166 -14.32 8.21 7.39
N SER A 167 -15.40 8.36 6.61
CA SER A 167 -16.70 7.74 6.91
C SER A 167 -16.68 6.21 6.86
N CYS A 168 -15.72 5.62 6.13
CA CYS A 168 -15.55 4.17 6.00
C CYS A 168 -14.80 3.58 7.21
N PHE A 169 -14.14 4.41 8.02
CA PHE A 169 -13.33 3.98 9.16
C PHE A 169 -13.85 4.57 10.46
N THR A 170 -14.01 3.72 11.48
CA THR A 170 -14.41 4.15 12.82
C THR A 170 -13.32 4.92 13.57
N ARG A 171 -12.06 4.82 13.14
CA ARG A 171 -10.95 5.61 13.67
C ARG A 171 -10.57 6.71 12.68
N PRO A 172 -10.08 7.86 13.18
CA PRO A 172 -9.41 8.84 12.34
C PRO A 172 -8.35 8.15 11.50
N ILE A 173 -8.38 8.37 10.18
CA ILE A 173 -7.31 7.94 9.30
C ILE A 173 -6.05 8.68 9.74
N GLN A 174 -4.99 7.93 9.97
CA GLN A 174 -3.68 8.46 10.34
C GLN A 174 -2.67 7.93 9.35
N PHE A 175 -1.84 8.82 8.82
CA PHE A 175 -0.72 8.44 7.97
C PHE A 175 0.55 8.36 8.80
N GLU A 176 1.37 7.37 8.48
CA GLU A 176 2.75 7.38 8.93
C GLU A 176 3.48 8.57 8.30
N LEU A 177 4.45 9.10 9.05
CA LEU A 177 5.32 10.16 8.54
C LEU A 177 5.95 9.71 7.22
N ALA A 178 5.95 10.60 6.24
CA ALA A 178 6.58 10.35 4.98
C ALA A 178 8.06 9.98 5.17
N GLN A 179 8.51 9.01 4.38
CA GLN A 179 9.88 8.52 4.41
C GLN A 179 10.58 8.97 3.13
N VAL A 180 11.89 9.19 3.23
CA VAL A 180 12.71 9.56 2.07
C VAL A 180 12.73 8.39 1.09
N ASN A 181 12.59 8.68 -0.21
CA ASN A 181 12.56 7.68 -1.29
C ASN A 181 11.44 6.65 -1.15
N CYS A 182 10.36 6.94 -0.44
CA CYS A 182 9.21 6.04 -0.33
C CYS A 182 7.98 6.68 -0.95
N VAL A 183 7.15 5.84 -1.58
CA VAL A 183 5.82 6.20 -2.05
C VAL A 183 4.76 5.61 -1.13
N ARG A 184 3.71 6.39 -0.88
CA ARG A 184 2.50 5.93 -0.22
C ARG A 184 1.44 5.66 -1.27
N ILE A 185 0.87 4.46 -1.22
CA ILE A 185 -0.11 3.99 -2.19
C ILE A 185 -1.37 3.57 -1.46
N TRP A 186 -2.51 4.02 -1.96
CA TRP A 186 -3.85 3.62 -1.58
C TRP A 186 -4.52 2.96 -2.78
N LEU A 187 -4.80 1.67 -2.66
CA LEU A 187 -5.48 0.87 -3.67
C LEU A 187 -6.89 0.54 -3.17
N VAL A 188 -7.89 0.77 -4.00
CA VAL A 188 -9.30 0.76 -3.60
C VAL A 188 -10.15 -0.06 -4.56
N ASP A 189 -10.85 -1.05 -4.02
CA ASP A 189 -12.00 -1.69 -4.63
C ASP A 189 -13.27 -1.19 -3.93
N ASP A 190 -14.00 -0.29 -4.59
CA ASP A 190 -15.26 0.28 -4.09
C ASP A 190 -16.50 -0.33 -4.76
N GLY A 191 -16.33 -1.39 -5.54
CA GLY A 191 -17.42 -2.08 -6.23
C GLY A 191 -18.16 -3.11 -5.36
N LEU A 192 -17.84 -3.18 -4.06
CA LEU A 192 -18.51 -4.07 -3.13
C LEU A 192 -19.84 -3.47 -2.66
N PRO A 193 -20.87 -4.28 -2.39
CA PRO A 193 -22.13 -3.81 -1.79
C PRO A 193 -21.95 -3.35 -0.33
N SER A 194 -20.76 -3.57 0.24
CA SER A 194 -20.33 -3.16 1.57
C SER A 194 -19.52 -1.86 1.53
N LEU A 195 -18.75 -1.59 2.59
CA LEU A 195 -17.66 -0.61 2.56
C LEU A 195 -16.60 -1.00 1.52
N PRO A 196 -15.87 -0.02 0.95
CA PRO A 196 -14.79 -0.27 0.02
C PRO A 196 -13.68 -1.08 0.70
N ASP A 197 -13.09 -1.99 -0.06
CA ASP A 197 -11.86 -2.67 0.32
C ASP A 197 -10.67 -1.76 -0.02
N VAL A 198 -9.90 -1.41 1.01
CA VAL A 198 -8.77 -0.49 0.88
C VAL A 198 -7.49 -1.18 1.33
N ALA A 199 -6.52 -1.27 0.42
CA ALA A 199 -5.15 -1.67 0.73
C ALA A 199 -4.25 -0.43 0.72
N HIS A 200 -3.64 -0.12 1.86
CA HIS A 200 -2.64 0.93 1.97
C HIS A 200 -1.25 0.33 2.18
N PHE A 201 -0.24 0.90 1.52
CA PHE A 201 1.14 0.46 1.72
C PHE A 201 2.17 1.54 1.38
N VAL A 202 3.29 1.47 2.09
CA VAL A 202 4.50 2.27 1.84
C VAL A 202 5.50 1.41 1.09
N VAL A 203 6.05 1.90 -0.01
CA VAL A 203 7.03 1.15 -0.82
C VAL A 203 8.26 2.01 -1.02
N GLU A 204 9.41 1.45 -0.66
CA GLU A 204 10.70 2.07 -0.97
C GLU A 204 10.94 2.00 -2.48
N CYS A 205 11.28 3.15 -3.06
CA CYS A 205 11.72 3.26 -4.43
C CYS A 205 13.20 2.88 -4.46
N LEU A 206 13.49 1.67 -4.93
CA LEU A 206 14.86 1.23 -5.17
C LEU A 206 15.45 2.00 -6.37
N GLU A 207 16.77 2.13 -6.40
CA GLU A 207 17.53 2.74 -7.51
C GLU A 207 17.22 4.22 -7.79
N MET A 208 16.84 5.00 -6.77
CA MET A 208 16.53 6.44 -6.93
C MET A 208 17.65 7.25 -7.59
N GLU A 209 18.92 6.90 -7.40
CA GLU A 209 20.04 7.55 -8.10
C GLU A 209 19.97 7.38 -9.62
N VAL A 210 19.52 6.21 -10.09
CA VAL A 210 19.34 5.92 -11.52
C VAL A 210 18.13 6.68 -12.05
N ILE A 211 17.01 6.67 -11.30
CA ILE A 211 15.80 7.40 -11.68
C ILE A 211 16.10 8.90 -11.82
N ARG A 212 16.80 9.48 -10.83
CA ARG A 212 17.23 10.89 -10.79
C ARG A 212 18.14 11.27 -11.95
N SER A 213 19.16 10.46 -12.26
CA SER A 213 20.19 10.82 -13.23
C SER A 213 19.82 10.56 -14.69
N ARG A 214 19.04 9.51 -14.97
CA ARG A 214 18.83 9.03 -16.35
C ARG A 214 17.42 9.18 -16.88
N VAL A 215 16.40 9.12 -16.02
CA VAL A 215 15.02 8.95 -16.48
C VAL A 215 14.30 10.30 -16.60
N TYR A 216 14.30 11.14 -15.56
CA TYR A 216 13.63 12.45 -15.63
C TYR A 216 14.32 13.48 -16.54
N SER A 217 15.61 13.36 -16.75
CA SER A 217 16.37 14.31 -17.58
C SER A 217 16.11 14.18 -19.08
N THR A 218 15.58 13.03 -19.54
CA THR A 218 15.49 12.75 -20.99
C THR A 218 14.28 11.93 -21.45
N ALA A 219 13.48 11.35 -20.56
CA ALA A 219 12.38 10.44 -20.93
C ALA A 219 10.99 11.05 -20.68
N GLN A 220 10.03 10.71 -21.54
CA GLN A 220 8.60 10.83 -21.25
C GLN A 220 8.08 9.45 -20.84
N CYS A 221 7.36 9.40 -19.72
CA CYS A 221 6.72 8.19 -19.23
C CYS A 221 5.25 8.50 -18.93
N ASP A 222 4.36 7.72 -19.56
CA ASP A 222 2.96 7.66 -19.21
C ASP A 222 2.79 6.63 -18.09
N TRP A 223 2.95 7.11 -16.85
CA TRP A 223 2.93 6.26 -15.67
C TRP A 223 1.55 5.61 -15.44
N LEU A 224 0.46 6.21 -15.94
CA LEU A 224 -0.88 5.63 -15.88
C LEU A 224 -1.00 4.42 -16.79
N GLU A 225 -0.49 4.54 -18.02
CA GLU A 225 -0.44 3.41 -18.96
C GLU A 225 0.47 2.29 -18.44
N LEU A 226 1.57 2.62 -17.74
CA LEU A 226 2.39 1.59 -17.08
C LEU A 226 1.62 0.82 -16.01
N ILE A 227 0.85 1.49 -15.14
CA ILE A 227 0.01 0.82 -14.14
C ILE A 227 -1.04 -0.05 -14.83
N ARG A 228 -1.70 0.48 -15.88
CA ARG A 228 -2.73 -0.23 -16.64
C ARG A 228 -2.20 -1.55 -17.21
N ARG A 229 -1.06 -1.50 -17.91
CA ARG A 229 -0.40 -2.69 -18.45
C ARG A 229 0.05 -3.64 -17.36
N TYR A 230 0.56 -3.12 -16.25
CA TYR A 230 1.03 -3.95 -15.17
C TYR A 230 -0.13 -4.77 -14.56
N PHE A 231 -1.30 -4.15 -14.37
CA PHE A 231 -2.50 -4.85 -13.89
C PHE A 231 -3.02 -5.86 -14.92
N ALA A 232 -3.02 -5.52 -16.21
CA ALA A 232 -3.52 -6.40 -17.27
C ALA A 232 -2.62 -7.62 -17.55
N ASP A 233 -1.30 -7.40 -17.70
CA ASP A 233 -0.37 -8.40 -18.25
C ASP A 233 0.48 -9.09 -17.18
N GLY A 234 0.46 -8.56 -15.94
CA GLY A 234 1.30 -9.06 -14.85
C GLY A 234 2.81 -8.88 -15.06
N LYS A 235 3.22 -8.10 -16.06
CA LYS A 235 4.62 -7.80 -16.40
C LYS A 235 4.79 -6.32 -16.71
N VAL A 236 5.88 -5.72 -16.23
CA VAL A 236 6.35 -4.42 -16.74
C VAL A 236 7.09 -4.71 -18.04
N THR A 237 6.52 -4.34 -19.18
CA THR A 237 7.28 -4.28 -20.44
C THR A 237 7.83 -2.86 -20.60
N ASN A 238 9.08 -2.71 -21.03
CA ASN A 238 9.74 -1.41 -21.25
C ASN A 238 9.08 -0.56 -22.38
N ASN A 239 7.97 -1.02 -22.94
CA ASN A 239 7.26 -0.39 -24.06
C ASN A 239 6.45 0.86 -23.67
N GLY A 240 6.48 1.30 -22.41
CA GLY A 240 5.88 2.57 -21.96
C GLY A 240 6.82 3.78 -22.06
N PHE A 241 8.11 3.56 -22.34
CA PHE A 241 9.09 4.63 -22.49
C PHE A 241 9.16 5.09 -23.94
N LYS A 242 8.82 6.36 -24.22
CA LYS A 242 9.14 6.99 -25.49
C LYS A 242 10.46 7.76 -25.32
N ARG A 243 11.51 7.35 -26.04
CA ARG A 243 12.74 8.14 -26.18
C ARG A 243 12.41 9.40 -26.99
N MET A 244 12.71 10.58 -26.46
CA MET A 244 12.80 11.76 -27.31
C MET A 244 14.05 11.64 -28.20
N GLY A 245 13.88 12.00 -29.47
CA GLY A 245 14.78 11.67 -30.56
C GLY A 245 16.27 11.92 -30.29
N LYS A 246 17.07 10.91 -30.62
CA LYS A 246 18.25 11.15 -31.43
C LYS A 246 18.08 10.36 -32.71
N THR A 247 18.14 11.07 -33.82
CA THR A 247 18.38 10.53 -35.17
C THR A 247 19.32 9.33 -35.12
N SER A 248 18.85 8.25 -35.75
CA SER A 248 19.63 7.15 -36.36
C SER A 248 21.09 7.05 -35.96
N LEU A 249 21.42 6.13 -35.05
CA LEU A 249 22.76 5.55 -34.97
C LEU A 249 22.63 4.19 -34.28
N TRP A 250 22.07 3.21 -35.00
CA TRP A 250 22.32 1.76 -34.88
C TRP A 250 21.78 1.09 -36.15
N GLN A 251 22.51 1.29 -37.26
CA GLN A 251 22.64 0.27 -38.29
C GLN A 251 24.13 -0.07 -38.32
N GLU A 252 24.39 -1.37 -38.26
CA GLU A 252 25.67 -2.11 -38.21
C GLU A 252 26.41 -2.14 -36.86
#